data_AF-A0A498F5C1-F1
#
_entry.id   AF-A0A498F5C1-F1
#
_cell.length_a   1.000
_cell.length_b   1.000
_cell.length_c   1.000
_cell.angle_alpha   90.00
_cell.angle_beta   90.00
_cell.angle_gamma   90.00
#
_symmetry.space_group_name_H-M   'P 1'
#
loop_
_entity.id
_entity.type
_entity.pdbx_description
1 polymer ?
#
loop_
_entity_poly.entity_id
_entity_poly.type
_entity_poly.pdbx_seq_one_letter_code
_entity_poly.pdbx_strand_id
1 'polypeptide(L)' 'MSRWEYLLKRILLALPVVLFGVTVTFFIIRLGPIDPAAAILGPQGATGAEAERIRQQLGLNDPLWQQYFDYLVNLV' A
#
# COMPACT_ATOMS: atom_id res chain seq x y z
N MET A 1 1.72 5.14 37.15
CA MET A 1 1.62 5.51 35.71
C MET A 1 0.41 6.38 35.55
N SER A 2 0.60 7.61 35.09
CA SER A 2 -0.53 8.46 34.75
C SER A 2 -1.35 7.80 33.63
N ARG A 3 -2.67 8.01 33.61
CA ARG A 3 -3.55 7.46 32.57
C ARG A 3 -3.08 7.84 31.15
N TRP A 4 -2.41 9.00 31.04
CA TRP A 4 -1.79 9.52 29.82
C TRP A 4 -0.54 8.76 29.39
N GLU A 5 0.37 8.43 30.32
CA GLU A 5 1.54 7.59 30.02
C GLU A 5 1.13 6.20 29.52
N TYR A 6 0.09 5.62 30.12
CA TYR A 6 -0.42 4.32 29.70
C TYR A 6 -1.02 4.36 28.29
N LEU A 7 -1.80 5.40 27.97
CA LEU A 7 -2.38 5.58 26.64
C LEU A 7 -1.31 5.84 25.57
N LEU A 8 -0.33 6.71 25.86
CA LEU A 8 0.79 6.96 24.96
C LEU A 8 1.60 5.69 24.70
N LYS A 9 1.93 4.92 25.75
CA LYS A 9 2.65 3.65 25.63
C LYS A 9 1.86 2.64 24.79
N ARG A 10 0.54 2.59 24.95
CA ARG A 10 -0.32 1.68 24.18
C ARG A 10 -0.40 2.06 22.71
N ILE A 11 -0.49 3.35 22.39
CA ILE A 11 -0.46 3.84 20.99
C ILE A 11 0.92 3.58 20.37
N LEU A 12 2.00 3.86 21.10
CA LEU A 12 3.38 3.56 20.66
C LEU A 12 3.62 2.08 20.42
N LEU A 13 2.98 1.19 21.18
CA LEU A 13 3.06 -0.26 20.96
C LEU A 13 2.15 -0.75 19.83
N ALA A 14 1.05 -0.05 19.55
CA ALA A 14 0.15 -0.38 18.45
C ALA A 14 0.71 0.06 17.09
N LEU A 15 1.46 1.18 17.05
CA LEU A 15 2.01 1.74 15.82
C LEU A 15 2.85 0.72 15.02
N PRO A 16 3.80 -0.03 15.61
CA PRO A 16 4.60 -1.03 14.89
C PRO A 16 3.75 -2.17 14.34
N VAL A 17 2.71 -2.58 15.07
CA VAL A 17 1.82 -3.68 14.63
C VAL A 17 1.01 -3.26 13.41
N VAL A 18 0.45 -2.04 13.45
CA VAL A 18 -0.29 -1.48 12.30
C VAL A 18 0.65 -1.27 11.12
N LEU A 19 1.80 -0.62 11.34
CA LEU A 19 2.78 -0.41 10.28
C LEU A 19 3.25 -1.73 9.67
N PHE A 20 3.48 -2.75 10.48
CA PHE A 20 3.84 -4.09 9.98
C PHE A 20 2.72 -4.68 9.11
N GLY A 21 1.47 -4.64 9.58
CA GLY A 21 0.32 -5.10 8.80
C GLY A 21 0.19 -4.38 7.46
N VAL A 22 0.24 -3.04 7.47
CA VAL A 22 0.17 -2.19 6.27
C VAL A 22 1.32 -2.50 5.31
N THR A 23 2.53 -2.73 5.82
CA THR A 23 3.72 -3.08 5.03
C THR A 23 3.56 -4.46 4.38
N VAL A 24 3.10 -5.45 5.14
CA VAL A 24 2.86 -6.79 4.62
C VAL A 24 1.77 -6.77 3.54
N THR A 25 0.65 -6.08 3.79
CA THR A 25 -0.42 -5.91 2.81
C THR A 25 0.08 -5.20 1.54
N PHE A 26 0.89 -4.15 1.69
CA PHE A 26 1.53 -3.45 0.57
C PHE A 26 2.32 -4.43 -0.31
N PHE A 27 3.20 -5.22 0.30
CA PHE A 27 4.03 -6.15 -0.45
C PHE A 27 3.22 -7.29 -1.07
N ILE A 28 2.20 -7.81 -0.39
CA ILE A 28 1.32 -8.84 -0.96
C ILE A 28 0.62 -8.33 -2.21
N ILE A 29 0.15 -7.08 -2.22
CA ILE A 29 -0.57 -6.50 -3.35
C ILE A 29 0.39 -6.17 -4.51
N ARG A 30 1.58 -5.61 -4.23
CA ARG A 30 2.49 -5.12 -5.28
C ARG A 30 3.53 -6.13 -5.75
N LEU A 31 3.96 -7.06 -4.91
CA LEU A 31 4.84 -8.18 -5.27
C LEU A 31 4.08 -9.48 -5.50
N GLY A 32 2.75 -9.46 -5.32
CA GLY A 32 1.89 -10.59 -5.61
C GLY A 32 1.92 -10.95 -7.11
N PRO A 33 1.47 -12.16 -7.47
CA PRO A 33 1.41 -12.60 -8.86
C PRO A 33 0.36 -11.86 -9.69
N ILE A 34 -0.53 -11.10 -9.04
CA ILE A 34 -1.62 -10.36 -9.66
C ILE A 34 -1.17 -8.93 -9.87
N ASP A 35 -1.15 -8.48 -11.13
CA ASP A 35 -0.91 -7.08 -11.45
C ASP A 35 -2.09 -6.20 -10.99
N PRO A 36 -1.88 -5.16 -10.17
CA PRO A 36 -2.95 -4.28 -9.71
C PRO A 36 -3.73 -3.59 -10.84
N ALA A 37 -3.04 -3.23 -11.94
CA ALA A 37 -3.71 -2.65 -13.10
C ALA A 37 -4.61 -3.68 -13.80
N ALA A 38 -4.16 -4.94 -13.88
CA ALA A 38 -4.97 -6.03 -14.41
C ALA A 38 -6.15 -6.39 -13.49
N ALA A 39 -6.00 -6.24 -12.17
CA ALA A 39 -7.10 -6.44 -11.21
C ALA A 39 -8.21 -5.41 -11.39
N ILE A 40 -7.87 -4.16 -11.75
CA ILE A 40 -8.84 -3.09 -11.98
C ILE A 40 -9.51 -3.23 -13.35
N LEU A 41 -8.75 -3.58 -14.40
CA LEU A 41 -9.25 -3.67 -15.77
C LEU A 41 -9.92 -5.01 -16.12
N GLY A 42 -9.76 -6.01 -15.26
CA GLY A 42 -10.24 -7.37 -15.50
C GLY A 42 -9.46 -8.11 -16.60
N PRO A 43 -9.82 -9.36 -16.89
CA PRO A 43 -9.04 -10.27 -17.75
C PRO A 43 -8.81 -9.77 -19.18
N GLN A 44 -9.63 -8.83 -19.65
CA GLN A 44 -9.64 -8.36 -21.05
C GLN A 44 -8.86 -7.06 -21.26
N GLY A 45 -8.60 -6.29 -20.20
CA GLY A 45 -7.95 -4.97 -20.30
C GLY A 45 -6.47 -4.94 -19.88
N ALA A 46 -5.90 -6.06 -19.45
CA ALA A 46 -4.58 -6.13 -18.79
C ALA A 46 -3.34 -5.87 -19.68
N THR A 47 -3.49 -5.91 -21.01
CA THR A 47 -2.37 -5.88 -21.97
C THR A 47 -2.45 -4.76 -23.01
N GLY A 48 -3.43 -3.86 -22.90
CA GLY A 48 -3.61 -2.73 -23.83
C GLY A 48 -2.92 -1.44 -23.38
N ALA A 49 -3.01 -0.40 -24.22
CA ALA A 49 -2.58 0.96 -23.87
C ALA A 49 -3.33 1.52 -22.65
N GLU A 50 -4.52 1.00 -22.37
CA GLU A 50 -5.31 1.35 -21.19
C GLU A 50 -4.68 0.81 -19.89
N ALA A 51 -4.14 -0.41 -19.90
CA ALA A 51 -3.37 -0.96 -18.78
C ALA A 51 -2.18 -0.09 -18.42
N GLU A 52 -1.43 0.36 -19.42
CA GLU A 52 -0.24 1.17 -19.18
C GLU A 52 -0.61 2.56 -18.63
N ARG A 53 -1.72 3.15 -19.11
CA ARG A 53 -2.26 4.38 -18.53
C ARG A 53 -2.65 4.20 -17.07
N ILE A 54 -3.31 3.10 -16.74
CA ILE A 54 -3.67 2.78 -15.35
C ILE A 54 -2.41 2.55 -14.50
N ARG A 55 -1.40 1.83 -14.99
CA ARG A 55 -0.12 1.65 -14.28
C ARG A 55 0.56 2.98 -13.97
N GLN A 56 0.57 3.90 -14.92
CA GLN A 56 1.10 5.25 -14.73
C GLN A 56 0.26 6.07 -13.73
N GLN A 57 -1.07 6.03 -13.82
CA GLN A 57 -1.96 6.72 -12.88
C GLN A 57 -1.84 6.20 -11.44
N LEU A 58 -1.58 4.91 -11.28
CA LEU A 58 -1.39 4.26 -9.99
C LEU A 58 0.05 4.36 -9.46
N GLY A 59 0.98 4.99 -10.20
CA GLY A 59 2.39 5.09 -9.82
C GLY A 59 3.11 3.73 -9.76
N LEU A 60 2.58 2.70 -10.44
CA LEU A 60 3.17 1.34 -10.38
C LEU A 60 4.53 1.25 -11.06
N ASN A 61 4.87 2.24 -11.89
CA ASN A 61 6.15 2.36 -12.56
C ASN A 61 7.21 3.10 -11.72
N ASP A 62 6.81 3.70 -10.58
CA ASP A 62 7.73 4.44 -9.71
C ASP A 62 8.55 3.47 -8.83
N PRO A 63 9.67 3.92 -8.25
CA PRO A 63 10.43 3.11 -7.30
C PRO A 63 9.56 2.61 -6.13
N LEU A 64 9.77 1.37 -5.68
CA LEU A 64 8.96 0.75 -4.61
C LEU A 64 8.90 1.58 -3.32
N TRP A 65 9.97 2.30 -2.97
CA TRP A 65 10.00 3.15 -1.78
C TRP A 65 9.03 4.35 -1.91
N GLN A 66 8.88 4.89 -3.12
CA GLN A 66 7.97 5.99 -3.41
C GLN A 66 6.52 5.49 -3.40
N GLN A 67 6.26 4.36 -4.05
CA GLN A 67 4.96 3.68 -3.98
C GLN A 67 4.51 3.39 -2.54
N TYR A 68 5.45 2.99 -1.67
CA TYR A 68 5.17 2.73 -0.26
C TYR A 68 4.86 4.00 0.51
N PHE A 69 5.62 5.07 0.29
CA PHE A 69 5.34 6.35 0.91
C PHE A 69 3.98 6.92 0.49
N ASP A 70 3.69 6.89 -0.82
CA ASP A 70 2.41 7.34 -1.37
C ASP A 70 1.25 6.50 -0.82
N TYR A 71 1.46 5.19 -0.64
CA TYR A 71 0.47 4.32 0.01
C TYR A 71 0.20 4.70 1.47
N LEU A 72 1.24 5.03 2.24
CA LEU A 72 1.10 5.44 3.63
C LEU A 72 0.39 6.80 3.76
N VAL A 73 0.73 7.76 2.90
CA VAL A 73 0.12 9.09 2.89
C VAL A 73 -1.37 9.02 2.53
N ASN A 74 -1.74 8.19 1.55
CA ASN A 74 -3.14 8.01 1.14
C ASN A 74 -3.97 7.15 2.12
N LEU A 75 -3.35 6.53 3.12
CA LEU A 75 -4.06 5.72 4.13
C LEU A 75 -4.71 6.59 5.23
N VAL A 76 -4.27 7.84 5.39
CA VAL A 76 -4.70 8.81 6.41
C VAL A 76 -5.68 9.81 5.81
#